data_AF-A0A849TRW8-F1
#
_entry.id   AF-A0A849TRW8-F1
#
_cell.length_a   1.000
_cell.length_b   1.000
_cell.length_c   1.000
_cell.angle_alpha   90.00
_cell.angle_beta   90.00
_cell.angle_gamma   90.00
#
_symmetry.space_group_name_H-M   'P 1'
#
loop_
_entity.id
_entity.type
_entity.pdbx_description
1 polymer ?
#
loop_
_entity_poly.entity_id
_entity_poly.type
_entity_poly.pdbx_seq_one_letter_code
_entity_poly.pdbx_strand_id
1 'polypeptide(L)'
;MNVTLDNDQWEAAHSTTLGEILADLSERAHAQLRIVTTVTLDRRRITDRDIDPMLLQESSGKYRELVATSATQQAILESAQGAIDRFRELVVEEGTSLVGQLRLGVQDLSLLDLWLGKVADVVEIIGNGPKQLGTESPAHAVAGWMEEFLEARRLRDTVRMADLLEYEVLPRLSH
;
A
#
# COMPACT_ATOMS: atom_id res chain seq x y z
N MET A 1 19.96 -20.92 17.58
CA MET A 1 18.97 -19.85 17.83
C MET A 1 17.58 -20.43 17.64
N ASN A 2 16.65 -20.14 18.54
CA ASN A 2 15.27 -20.60 18.40
C ASN A 2 14.50 -19.70 17.44
N VAL A 3 13.89 -20.26 16.40
CA VAL A 3 13.11 -19.52 15.41
C VAL A 3 11.66 -19.94 15.52
N THR A 4 10.76 -18.95 15.53
CA THR A 4 9.31 -19.15 15.56
C THR A 4 8.67 -18.37 14.41
N LEU A 5 7.83 -19.04 13.62
CA LEU A 5 6.96 -18.42 12.62
C LEU A 5 5.52 -18.83 12.92
N ASP A 6 4.71 -17.87 13.38
CA ASP A 6 3.34 -18.13 13.85
C ASP A 6 3.32 -19.23 14.94
N ASN A 7 2.89 -20.46 14.61
CA ASN A 7 2.86 -21.60 15.52
C ASN A 7 3.98 -22.61 15.29
N ASP A 8 4.78 -22.44 14.24
CA ASP A 8 5.87 -23.35 13.88
C ASP A 8 7.17 -22.91 14.56
N GLN A 9 7.91 -23.88 15.13
CA GLN A 9 9.17 -23.65 15.82
C GLN A 9 10.26 -24.59 15.36
N TRP A 10 11.47 -24.06 15.21
CA TRP A 10 12.66 -24.84 14.88
C TRP A 10 13.93 -24.19 15.44
N GLU A 11 15.01 -24.95 15.48
CA GLU A 11 16.31 -24.43 15.89
C GLU A 11 17.22 -24.22 14.68
N ALA A 12 17.72 -23.00 14.52
CA ALA A 12 18.74 -22.67 13.53
C ALA A 12 20.14 -23.00 14.06
N ALA A 13 20.97 -23.61 13.21
CA ALA A 13 22.35 -23.91 13.54
C ALA A 13 23.15 -22.62 13.79
N HIS A 14 24.11 -22.67 14.71
CA HIS A 14 24.90 -21.51 15.13
C HIS A 14 25.75 -20.92 13.98
N SER A 15 26.09 -21.73 12.98
CA SER A 15 26.82 -21.30 11.78
C SER A 15 25.94 -20.62 10.74
N THR A 16 24.62 -20.75 10.83
CA THR A 16 23.67 -20.13 9.91
C THR A 16 23.65 -18.62 10.12
N THR A 17 23.58 -17.87 9.02
CA THR A 17 23.49 -16.41 9.05
C THR A 17 22.05 -15.94 9.25
N LEU A 18 21.86 -14.71 9.74
CA LEU A 18 20.52 -14.13 9.81
C LEU A 18 19.85 -14.04 8.43
N GLY A 19 20.61 -13.77 7.36
CA GLY A 19 20.07 -13.71 6.01
C GLY A 19 19.48 -15.05 5.54
N GLU A 20 20.14 -16.16 5.81
CA GLU A 20 19.62 -17.50 5.51
C GLU A 20 18.34 -17.79 6.30
N ILE A 21 18.26 -17.35 7.56
CA ILE A 21 17.09 -17.56 8.42
C ILE A 21 15.91 -16.72 7.95
N LEU A 22 16.15 -15.46 7.56
CA LEU A 22 15.11 -14.59 7.00
C LEU A 22 14.62 -15.09 5.64
N ALA A 23 15.50 -15.67 4.82
CA ALA A 23 15.11 -16.34 3.58
C ALA A 23 14.22 -17.57 3.86
N ASP A 24 14.63 -18.45 4.78
CA ASP A 24 13.83 -19.62 5.19
C ASP A 24 12.45 -19.22 5.75
N LEU A 25 12.39 -18.16 6.57
CA LEU A 25 11.13 -17.58 7.06
C LEU A 25 10.22 -17.12 5.91
N SER A 26 10.79 -16.41 4.94
CA SER A 26 10.06 -15.93 3.77
C SER A 26 9.55 -17.09 2.91
N GLU A 27 10.39 -18.09 2.65
CA GLU A 27 10.04 -19.29 1.88
C GLU A 27 8.91 -20.09 2.55
N ARG A 28 8.98 -20.29 3.88
CA ARG A 28 7.93 -20.99 4.64
C ARG A 28 6.61 -20.24 4.64
N ALA A 29 6.64 -18.93 4.87
CA ALA A 29 5.43 -18.12 4.79
C ALA A 29 4.84 -18.16 3.37
N HIS A 30 5.69 -18.02 2.35
CA HIS A 30 5.28 -18.04 0.95
C HIS A 30 4.67 -19.39 0.53
N ALA A 31 5.21 -20.51 1.01
CA ALA A 31 4.65 -21.84 0.77
C ALA A 31 3.20 -21.99 1.29
N GLN A 32 2.79 -21.16 2.24
CA GLN A 32 1.43 -21.09 2.77
C GLN A 32 0.60 -19.93 2.20
N LEU A 33 1.09 -19.24 1.16
CA LEU A 33 0.49 -18.02 0.59
C LEU A 33 0.36 -16.88 1.60
N ARG A 34 1.35 -16.76 2.49
CA ARG A 34 1.43 -15.74 3.54
C ARG A 34 2.67 -14.87 3.34
N ILE A 35 2.64 -13.69 3.95
CA ILE A 35 3.72 -12.71 3.94
C ILE A 35 4.14 -12.51 5.39
N VAL A 36 5.44 -12.53 5.66
CA VAL A 36 5.99 -12.20 6.99
C VAL A 36 5.71 -10.71 7.25
N THR A 37 4.98 -10.40 8.32
CA THR A 37 4.53 -9.04 8.65
C THR A 37 5.27 -8.43 9.83
N THR A 38 5.78 -9.27 10.73
CA THR A 38 6.61 -8.80 11.84
C THR A 38 7.75 -9.77 12.07
N VAL A 39 8.90 -9.21 12.43
CA VAL A 39 10.08 -9.96 12.86
C VAL A 39 10.62 -9.28 14.11
N THR A 40 10.86 -10.07 15.15
CA THR A 40 11.49 -9.66 16.40
C THR A 40 12.71 -10.53 16.62
N LEU A 41 13.88 -9.91 16.74
CA LEU A 41 15.13 -10.57 17.06
C LEU A 41 15.45 -10.28 18.53
N ASP A 42 15.47 -11.34 19.35
CA ASP A 42 15.39 -11.28 20.80
C ASP A 42 14.23 -10.38 21.28
N ARG A 43 14.51 -9.14 21.68
CA ARG A 43 13.53 -8.17 22.17
C ARG A 43 13.35 -6.96 21.27
N ARG A 44 14.03 -6.93 20.12
CA ARG A 44 14.01 -5.80 19.19
C ARG A 44 13.21 -6.17 17.96
N ARG A 45 12.18 -5.38 17.66
CA ARG A 45 11.50 -5.44 16.37
C ARG A 45 12.45 -4.98 15.27
N ILE A 46 12.55 -5.78 14.23
CA ILE A 46 13.33 -5.49 13.02
C ILE A 46 12.35 -5.00 11.95
N THR A 47 12.74 -3.95 11.23
CA THR A 47 12.01 -3.40 10.08
C THR A 47 12.88 -3.49 8.83
N ASP A 48 12.29 -3.27 7.66
CA ASP A 48 13.04 -3.31 6.38
C ASP A 48 14.24 -2.36 6.36
N ARG A 49 14.20 -1.28 7.16
CA ARG A 49 15.31 -0.32 7.28
C ARG A 49 16.48 -0.84 8.11
N ASP A 50 16.24 -1.81 8.98
CA ASP A 50 17.25 -2.47 9.79
C ASP A 50 17.93 -3.61 9.01
N ILE A 51 17.32 -4.09 7.92
CA ILE A 51 17.84 -5.20 7.10
C ILE A 51 18.90 -4.65 6.14
N ASP A 52 20.13 -4.58 6.64
CA ASP A 52 21.32 -4.20 5.87
C ASP A 52 22.27 -5.40 5.64
N PRO A 53 23.24 -5.28 4.71
CA PRO A 53 24.18 -6.37 4.43
C PRO A 53 25.02 -6.82 5.64
N MET A 54 25.26 -5.94 6.62
CA MET A 54 26.02 -6.32 7.82
C MET A 54 25.16 -7.19 8.73
N LEU A 55 23.91 -6.80 8.98
CA LEU A 55 22.96 -7.58 9.77
C LEU A 55 22.77 -8.97 9.15
N LEU A 56 22.57 -9.05 7.83
CA LEU A 56 22.33 -10.29 7.11
C LEU A 56 23.48 -11.30 7.23
N GLN A 57 24.72 -10.84 7.37
CA GLN A 57 25.90 -11.70 7.53
C GLN A 57 26.16 -12.11 8.97
N GLU A 58 25.42 -11.58 9.95
CA GLU A 58 25.62 -11.96 11.34
C GLU A 58 25.26 -13.43 11.58
N SER A 59 26.11 -14.11 12.36
CA SER A 59 25.85 -15.47 12.81
C SER A 59 24.68 -15.50 13.79
N SER A 60 23.78 -16.46 13.59
CA SER A 60 22.64 -16.72 14.47
C SER A 60 23.06 -17.03 15.91
N GLY A 61 24.28 -17.52 16.13
CA GLY A 61 24.81 -17.83 17.47
C GLY A 61 24.96 -16.62 18.39
N LYS A 62 24.89 -15.39 17.86
CA LYS A 62 24.88 -14.16 18.66
C LYS A 62 23.53 -13.86 19.30
N TYR A 63 22.47 -14.52 18.85
CA TYR A 63 21.09 -14.24 19.24
C TYR A 63 20.45 -15.48 19.86
N ARG A 64 19.47 -15.26 20.73
CA ARG A 64 18.79 -16.35 21.43
C ARG A 64 17.57 -16.79 20.64
N GLU A 65 16.76 -15.84 20.20
CA GLU A 65 15.49 -16.11 19.54
C GLU A 65 15.17 -15.16 18.39
N LEU A 66 14.41 -15.66 17.42
CA LEU A 66 13.77 -14.89 16.39
C LEU A 66 12.29 -15.30 16.32
N VAL A 67 11.40 -14.34 16.53
CA VAL A 67 9.95 -14.55 16.47
C VAL A 67 9.39 -13.73 15.32
N ALA A 68 8.69 -14.40 14.42
CA ALA A 68 8.03 -13.80 13.28
C ALA A 68 6.54 -14.16 13.25
N THR A 69 5.75 -13.24 12.70
CA THR A 69 4.34 -13.48 12.39
C THR A 69 4.12 -13.30 10.90
N SER A 70 3.22 -14.08 10.33
CA SER A 70 2.81 -13.91 8.94
C SER A 70 1.30 -13.70 8.82
N ALA A 71 0.87 -13.09 7.72
CA ALA A 71 -0.53 -12.91 7.38
C ALA A 71 -0.76 -13.16 5.90
N THR A 72 -1.98 -13.57 5.54
CA THR A 72 -2.39 -13.61 4.14
C THR A 72 -2.52 -12.18 3.61
N GLN A 73 -2.40 -11.99 2.30
CA GLN A 73 -2.64 -10.69 1.67
C GLN A 73 -4.03 -10.14 2.02
N GLN A 74 -5.05 -11.00 2.03
CA GLN A 74 -6.40 -10.62 2.44
C GLN A 74 -6.46 -10.11 3.88
N ALA A 75 -5.86 -10.82 4.84
CA ALA A 75 -5.85 -10.39 6.24
C ALA A 75 -5.10 -9.06 6.44
N ILE A 76 -4.02 -8.82 5.66
CA ILE A 76 -3.30 -7.54 5.66
C ILE A 76 -4.23 -6.41 5.19
N LEU A 77 -4.91 -6.61 4.05
CA LEU A 77 -5.86 -5.62 3.51
C LEU A 77 -7.02 -5.35 4.47
N GLU A 78 -7.61 -6.40 5.04
CA GLU A 78 -8.69 -6.28 6.04
C GLU A 78 -8.23 -5.48 7.28
N SER A 79 -7.03 -5.76 7.78
CA SER A 79 -6.47 -5.01 8.93
C SER A 79 -6.16 -3.55 8.59
N ALA A 80 -5.86 -3.26 7.32
CA ALA A 80 -5.57 -1.93 6.82
C ALA A 80 -6.82 -1.15 6.40
N GLN A 81 -8.01 -1.78 6.35
CA GLN A 81 -9.24 -1.18 5.81
C GLN A 81 -9.54 0.19 6.43
N GLY A 82 -9.48 0.32 7.75
CA GLY A 82 -9.74 1.60 8.40
C GLY A 82 -8.72 2.69 8.06
N ALA A 83 -7.47 2.34 7.72
CA ALA A 83 -6.48 3.30 7.24
C ALA A 83 -6.71 3.68 5.77
N ILE A 84 -7.12 2.71 4.94
CA ILE A 84 -7.53 2.91 3.56
C ILE A 84 -8.73 3.86 3.49
N ASP A 85 -9.75 3.63 4.32
CA ASP A 85 -10.97 4.45 4.36
C ASP A 85 -10.64 5.91 4.71
N ARG A 86 -9.81 6.14 5.75
CA ARG A 86 -9.36 7.50 6.11
C ARG A 86 -8.53 8.17 5.02
N PHE A 87 -7.66 7.41 4.34
CA PHE A 87 -6.87 7.94 3.24
C PHE A 87 -7.77 8.34 2.06
N ARG A 88 -8.79 7.52 1.77
CA ARG A 88 -9.80 7.78 0.75
C ARG A 88 -10.60 9.04 1.06
N GLU A 89 -11.10 9.19 2.28
CA GLU A 89 -11.80 10.39 2.75
C GLU A 89 -10.96 11.65 2.57
N LEU A 90 -9.67 11.59 2.96
CA LEU A 90 -8.73 12.69 2.76
C LEU A 90 -8.58 13.07 1.28
N VAL A 91 -8.44 12.09 0.39
CA VAL A 91 -8.32 12.34 -1.05
C VAL A 91 -9.58 12.99 -1.61
N VAL A 92 -10.76 12.58 -1.15
CA VAL A 92 -12.04 13.18 -1.56
C VAL A 92 -12.17 14.62 -1.05
N GLU A 93 -11.80 14.88 0.20
CA GLU A 93 -11.80 16.23 0.79
C GLU A 93 -10.87 17.18 0.02
N GLU A 94 -9.63 16.75 -0.22
CA GLU A 94 -8.65 17.54 -1.00
C GLU A 94 -9.14 17.82 -2.42
N GLY A 95 -9.74 16.84 -3.09
CA GLY A 95 -10.28 17.01 -4.42
C GLY A 95 -11.48 17.97 -4.46
N THR A 96 -12.34 17.94 -3.43
CA THR A 96 -13.45 18.89 -3.27
C THR A 96 -12.92 20.33 -3.14
N SER A 97 -11.82 20.52 -2.41
CA SER A 97 -11.14 21.83 -2.32
C SER A 97 -10.60 22.29 -3.68
N LEU A 98 -10.00 21.37 -4.45
CA LEU A 98 -9.50 21.65 -5.79
C LEU A 98 -10.61 22.07 -6.77
N VAL A 99 -11.81 21.46 -6.69
CA VAL A 99 -12.98 21.91 -7.48
C VAL A 99 -13.26 23.40 -7.23
N GLY A 100 -13.27 23.83 -5.97
CA GLY A 100 -13.46 25.23 -5.61
C GLY A 100 -12.41 26.15 -6.24
N GLN A 101 -11.15 25.74 -6.22
CA GLN A 101 -10.05 26.52 -6.83
C GLN A 101 -10.19 26.61 -8.36
N LEU A 102 -10.54 25.51 -9.01
CA LEU A 102 -10.76 25.47 -10.47
C LEU A 102 -11.95 26.35 -10.87
N ARG A 103 -13.05 26.34 -10.10
CA ARG A 103 -14.21 27.20 -10.32
C ARG A 103 -13.88 28.70 -10.13
N LEU A 104 -12.91 29.02 -9.28
CA LEU A 104 -12.38 30.38 -9.12
C LEU A 104 -11.35 30.76 -10.20
N GLY A 105 -11.02 29.86 -11.12
CA GLY A 105 -10.09 30.11 -12.22
C GLY A 105 -8.62 30.09 -11.81
N VAL A 106 -8.27 29.45 -10.68
CA VAL A 106 -6.88 29.28 -10.27
C VAL A 106 -6.15 28.40 -11.30
N GLN A 107 -5.01 28.90 -11.78
CA GLN A 107 -4.21 28.26 -12.85
C GLN A 107 -2.96 27.55 -12.32
N ASP A 108 -2.65 27.67 -11.02
CA ASP A 108 -1.59 26.89 -10.40
C ASP A 108 -2.08 25.46 -10.17
N LEU A 109 -1.48 24.51 -10.89
CA LEU A 109 -1.88 23.10 -10.88
C LEU A 109 -0.95 22.23 -10.03
N SER A 110 -0.02 22.81 -9.26
CA SER A 110 0.92 22.05 -8.43
C SER A 110 0.22 21.16 -7.38
N LEU A 111 -0.82 21.71 -6.72
CA LEU A 111 -1.65 20.96 -5.78
C LEU A 111 -2.47 19.88 -6.47
N LEU A 112 -2.93 20.15 -7.70
CA LEU A 112 -3.64 19.16 -8.50
C LEU A 112 -2.72 17.99 -8.85
N ASP A 113 -1.48 18.26 -9.27
CA ASP A 113 -0.52 17.22 -9.64
C ASP A 113 -0.15 16.33 -8.43
N LEU A 114 0.00 16.92 -7.25
CA LEU A 114 0.20 16.17 -6.00
C LEU A 114 -1.01 15.29 -5.67
N TRP A 115 -2.22 15.85 -5.83
CA TRP A 115 -3.47 15.14 -5.58
C TRP A 115 -3.67 13.97 -6.55
N LEU A 116 -3.32 14.14 -7.84
CA LEU A 116 -3.37 13.06 -8.83
C LEU A 116 -2.49 11.86 -8.45
N GLY A 117 -1.34 12.10 -7.80
CA GLY A 117 -0.53 11.03 -7.24
C GLY A 117 -1.29 10.20 -6.21
N LYS A 118 -2.00 10.86 -5.28
CA LYS A 118 -2.81 10.18 -4.26
C LYS A 118 -4.01 9.44 -4.87
N VAL A 119 -4.61 9.97 -5.93
CA VAL A 119 -5.68 9.29 -6.68
C VAL A 119 -5.16 7.99 -7.29
N ALA A 120 -3.95 8.00 -7.87
CA ALA A 120 -3.33 6.78 -8.40
C ALA A 120 -3.16 5.72 -7.31
N ASP A 121 -2.69 6.11 -6.12
CA ASP A 121 -2.55 5.21 -4.97
C ASP A 121 -3.92 4.62 -4.55
N VAL A 122 -4.98 5.45 -4.47
CA VAL A 122 -6.34 4.99 -4.14
C VAL A 122 -6.88 4.01 -5.20
N VAL A 123 -6.69 4.32 -6.48
CA VAL A 123 -7.11 3.47 -7.60
C VAL A 123 -6.38 2.12 -7.57
N GLU A 124 -5.09 2.11 -7.25
CA GLU A 124 -4.32 0.88 -7.06
C GLU A 124 -4.87 0.03 -5.91
N ILE A 125 -5.15 0.66 -4.76
CA ILE A 125 -5.72 -0.02 -3.59
C ILE A 125 -7.08 -0.64 -3.93
N ILE A 126 -7.97 0.09 -4.60
CA ILE A 126 -9.29 -0.41 -5.01
C ILE A 126 -9.15 -1.49 -6.09
N GLY A 127 -8.22 -1.34 -7.03
CA GLY A 127 -7.97 -2.29 -8.12
C GLY A 127 -7.41 -3.64 -7.64
N ASN A 128 -6.68 -3.64 -6.52
CA ASN A 128 -6.11 -4.84 -5.89
C ASN A 128 -7.08 -5.53 -4.91
N GLY A 129 -8.29 -5.00 -4.72
CA GLY A 129 -9.35 -5.65 -3.95
C GLY A 129 -9.88 -6.94 -4.59
N PRO A 130 -10.60 -7.79 -3.83
CA PRO A 130 -11.18 -9.02 -4.37
C PRO A 130 -12.14 -8.71 -5.52
N LYS A 131 -11.79 -9.15 -6.74
CA LYS A 131 -12.62 -8.97 -7.94
C LYS A 131 -13.93 -9.73 -7.78
N GLN A 132 -15.05 -9.02 -7.64
CA GLN A 132 -16.37 -9.61 -7.85
C GLN A 132 -16.57 -9.84 -9.36
N LEU A 133 -16.90 -11.08 -9.75
CA LEU A 133 -17.19 -11.43 -11.14
C LEU A 133 -18.44 -10.69 -11.63
N GLY A 134 -18.29 -9.88 -12.68
CA GLY A 134 -19.42 -9.30 -13.43
C GLY A 134 -19.64 -7.80 -13.25
N THR A 135 -18.89 -7.12 -12.39
CA THR A 135 -18.96 -5.65 -12.20
C THR A 135 -17.71 -4.99 -12.77
N GLU A 136 -17.86 -3.87 -13.51
CA GLU A 136 -16.71 -3.04 -13.86
C GLU A 136 -16.01 -2.61 -12.58
N SER A 137 -14.69 -2.79 -12.54
CA SER A 137 -13.90 -2.39 -11.38
C SER A 137 -14.03 -0.86 -11.21
N PRO A 138 -14.33 -0.36 -10.00
CA PRO A 138 -14.35 1.08 -9.74
C PRO A 138 -13.05 1.78 -10.18
N ALA A 139 -11.92 1.06 -10.11
CA ALA A 139 -10.63 1.51 -10.61
C ALA A 139 -10.62 1.77 -12.13
N HIS A 140 -11.27 0.92 -12.94
CA HIS A 140 -11.39 1.13 -14.38
C HIS A 140 -12.31 2.31 -14.72
N ALA A 141 -13.41 2.47 -13.99
CA ALA A 141 -14.31 3.60 -14.18
C ALA A 141 -13.61 4.93 -13.86
N VAL A 142 -12.84 5.00 -12.77
CA VAL A 142 -12.03 6.19 -12.44
C VAL A 142 -10.96 6.44 -13.50
N ALA A 143 -10.25 5.40 -13.96
CA ALA A 143 -9.20 5.54 -14.96
C ALA A 143 -9.71 6.17 -16.28
N GLY A 144 -10.89 5.77 -16.76
CA GLY A 144 -11.48 6.36 -17.97
C GLY A 144 -11.77 7.86 -17.84
N TRP A 145 -12.37 8.29 -16.72
CA TRP A 145 -12.61 9.71 -16.46
C TRP A 145 -11.34 10.50 -16.23
N MET A 146 -10.29 9.86 -15.73
CA MET A 146 -8.99 10.51 -15.57
C MET A 146 -8.35 10.87 -16.92
N GLU A 147 -8.54 10.08 -17.98
CA GLU A 147 -8.07 10.44 -19.31
C GLU A 147 -8.73 11.73 -19.83
N GLU A 148 -10.05 11.85 -19.67
CA GLU A 148 -10.79 13.06 -20.03
C GLU A 148 -10.35 14.28 -19.20
N PHE A 149 -10.09 14.07 -17.92
CA PHE A 149 -9.62 15.12 -17.01
C PHE A 149 -8.23 15.61 -17.41
N LEU A 150 -7.32 14.70 -17.73
CA LEU A 150 -5.96 15.03 -18.18
C LEU A 150 -5.97 15.75 -19.53
N GLU A 151 -6.90 15.43 -20.42
CA GLU A 151 -7.09 16.16 -21.66
C GLU A 151 -7.63 17.58 -21.43
N ALA A 152 -8.60 17.75 -20.53
CA ALA A 152 -9.07 19.08 -20.11
C ALA A 152 -7.93 19.92 -19.49
N ARG A 153 -7.07 19.28 -18.69
CA ARG A 153 -5.84 19.89 -18.13
C ARG A 153 -4.88 20.33 -19.23
N ARG A 154 -4.66 19.50 -20.25
CA ARG A 154 -3.80 19.84 -21.40
C ARG A 154 -4.29 21.08 -22.12
N LEU A 155 -5.61 21.25 -22.24
CA LEU A 155 -6.27 22.40 -22.85
C LEU A 155 -6.44 23.60 -21.89
N ARG A 156 -6.07 23.45 -20.61
CA ARG A 156 -6.29 24.42 -19.52
C ARG A 156 -7.75 24.84 -19.35
N ASP A 157 -8.67 23.92 -19.63
CA ASP A 157 -10.10 24.14 -19.46
C ASP A 157 -10.50 23.90 -18.00
N THR A 158 -10.34 24.92 -17.16
CA THR A 158 -10.58 24.81 -15.72
C THR A 158 -12.04 24.53 -15.38
N VAL A 159 -12.98 24.93 -16.25
CA VAL A 159 -14.41 24.65 -16.07
C VAL A 159 -14.66 23.16 -16.29
N ARG A 160 -14.20 22.60 -17.41
CA ARG A 160 -14.34 21.17 -17.68
C ARG A 160 -13.59 20.31 -16.67
N MET A 161 -12.42 20.75 -16.22
CA MET A 161 -11.69 20.08 -15.13
C MET A 161 -12.52 20.05 -13.84
N ALA A 162 -13.12 21.17 -13.44
CA ALA A 162 -13.96 21.23 -12.25
C ALA A 162 -15.16 20.29 -12.37
N ASP A 163 -15.84 20.29 -13.51
CA ASP A 163 -17.03 19.46 -13.73
C ASP A 163 -16.70 17.96 -13.75
N LEU A 164 -15.63 17.55 -14.45
CA LEU A 164 -15.18 16.15 -14.44
C LEU A 164 -14.75 15.70 -13.04
N LEU A 165 -14.04 16.56 -12.30
CA LEU A 165 -13.62 16.25 -10.94
C LEU A 165 -14.81 16.09 -10.00
N GLU A 166 -15.76 17.04 -10.03
CA GLU A 166 -16.93 17.07 -9.15
C GLU A 166 -17.93 15.96 -9.44
N TYR A 167 -18.24 15.72 -10.72
CA TYR A 167 -19.35 14.83 -11.09
C TYR A 167 -18.91 13.43 -11.49
N GLU A 168 -17.65 13.25 -11.93
CA GLU A 168 -17.21 11.94 -12.40
C GLU A 168 -16.17 11.27 -11.49
N VAL A 169 -15.13 12.00 -11.09
CA VAL A 169 -14.01 11.41 -10.33
C VAL A 169 -14.34 11.26 -8.85
N LEU A 170 -14.70 12.34 -8.15
CA LEU A 170 -14.92 12.31 -6.69
C LEU A 170 -16.04 11.38 -6.22
N PRO A 171 -17.19 11.25 -6.92
CA PRO A 171 -18.22 10.31 -6.50
C PRO A 171 -17.73 8.87 -6.53
N ARG A 172 -16.95 8.48 -7.55
CA ARG A 172 -16.39 7.13 -7.69
C ARG A 172 -15.24 6.88 -6.70
N LEU A 173 -14.53 7.93 -6.30
CA LEU A 173 -13.58 7.86 -5.20
C LEU A 173 -14.25 7.84 -3.81
N SER A 174 -15.56 8.01 -3.70
CA SER A 174 -16.28 7.96 -2.41
C SER A 174 -17.08 6.66 -2.19
N HIS A 175 -17.27 5.85 -3.24
CA HIS A 175 -18.08 4.63 -3.26
C HIS A 175 -17.25 3.35 -3.36
#